data_AF-A0A4P9VGE9-F1
#
_entry.id   AF-A0A4P9VGE9-F1
#
_cell.length_a   1.000
_cell.length_b   1.000
_cell.length_c   1.000
_cell.angle_alpha   90.00
_cell.angle_beta   90.00
_cell.angle_gamma   90.00
#
_symmetry.space_group_name_H-M   'P 1'
#
loop_
_entity.id
_entity.type
_entity.pdbx_description
1 polymer ?
#
loop_
_entity_poly.entity_id
_entity_poly.type
_entity_poly.pdbx_seq_one_letter_code
_entity_poly.pdbx_strand_id
1 'polypeptide(L)'
;MTSVFKPQDEASIYKLKNSYSDQDGQQTIIVETNNAPGAQFPIKAVDLVNQKRKMLKDFSIDDIVTICSLAYIRNKPKVTENTYLARQYKYLHIIGMFFLAGLITANLAGPKIVEIFSLTLAGGLIVYPITFVCVDICTEVYGYKNARKMIWTGMFVSLCHVLCMQLTLALPAAGNWENQSAFETVFNASARITIASLISFLISEFVNSYALAKMKLAYKGQAIWFRVLTSSGLAMLIDCIIFKLIAFSGIIPTSQLITLILSSFIYRILVELMFVPVTSRIARYIKHKENIDIYDINTKFTPFSMNTTYDNMHNLFGEKMVVNK
;
A
#
# COMPACT_ATOMS: atom_id res chain seq x y z
N MET A 1 -8.71 20.22 6.52
CA MET A 1 -9.79 20.89 5.77
C MET A 1 -9.19 22.10 5.07
N THR A 2 -8.75 21.94 3.84
CA THR A 2 -8.35 23.09 2.99
C THR A 2 -9.62 23.55 2.27
N SER A 3 -9.99 24.83 2.41
CA SER A 3 -11.23 25.36 1.86
C SER A 3 -11.28 25.11 0.35
N VAL A 4 -12.40 24.55 -0.10
CA VAL A 4 -12.66 24.22 -1.52
C VAL A 4 -13.02 25.48 -2.32
N PHE A 5 -13.21 26.61 -1.63
CA PHE A 5 -13.70 27.86 -2.19
C PHE A 5 -12.65 28.97 -2.05
N LYS A 6 -12.44 29.71 -3.13
CA LYS A 6 -11.63 30.93 -3.16
C LYS A 6 -12.25 32.00 -2.25
N PRO A 7 -11.44 32.84 -1.57
CA PRO A 7 -11.94 34.00 -0.84
C PRO A 7 -12.68 34.97 -1.80
N GLN A 8 -13.62 35.75 -1.25
CA GLN A 8 -14.53 36.65 -1.97
C GLN A 8 -13.84 37.73 -2.84
N ASP A 9 -12.52 37.90 -2.73
CA ASP A 9 -11.75 38.99 -3.36
C ASP A 9 -10.97 38.59 -4.63
N GLU A 10 -11.08 37.36 -5.13
CA GLU A 10 -10.54 37.01 -6.45
C GLU A 10 -11.58 37.25 -7.56
N ALA A 11 -11.22 38.06 -8.56
CA ALA A 11 -12.09 38.39 -9.69
C ALA A 11 -12.56 37.11 -10.41
N SER A 12 -13.88 36.85 -10.35
CA SER A 12 -14.52 35.79 -11.12
C SER A 12 -14.21 35.96 -12.62
N ILE A 13 -13.92 34.86 -13.33
CA ILE A 13 -13.64 34.90 -14.77
C ILE A 13 -14.95 34.86 -15.55
N TYR A 14 -15.98 34.22 -15.00
CA TYR A 14 -17.28 34.05 -15.61
C TYR A 14 -18.40 34.63 -14.76
N LYS A 15 -19.41 35.18 -15.42
CA LYS A 15 -20.62 35.72 -14.82
C LYS A 15 -21.86 35.09 -15.46
N LEU A 16 -22.80 34.67 -14.62
CA LEU A 16 -24.12 34.23 -15.09
C LEU A 16 -24.94 35.45 -15.51
N LYS A 17 -25.48 35.45 -16.73
CA LYS A 17 -26.33 36.55 -17.23
C LYS A 17 -27.80 36.19 -17.26
N ASN A 18 -28.12 35.03 -17.80
CA ASN A 18 -29.49 34.60 -17.98
C ASN A 18 -29.56 33.08 -18.03
N SER A 19 -30.76 32.53 -17.89
CA SER A 19 -31.04 31.10 -18.07
C SER A 19 -32.34 30.93 -18.81
N TYR A 20 -32.40 29.95 -19.70
CA TYR A 20 -33.64 29.57 -20.38
C TYR A 20 -33.77 28.06 -20.45
N SER A 21 -35.00 27.60 -20.61
CA SER A 21 -35.28 26.19 -20.87
C SER A 21 -35.21 25.92 -22.37
N ASP A 22 -34.38 24.97 -22.77
CA ASP A 22 -34.33 24.47 -24.15
C ASP A 22 -35.60 23.67 -24.51
N GLN A 23 -35.78 23.33 -25.79
CA GLN A 23 -36.92 22.55 -26.30
C GLN A 23 -37.02 21.16 -25.63
N ASP A 24 -35.88 20.60 -25.21
CA ASP A 24 -35.80 19.35 -24.43
C ASP A 24 -36.11 19.56 -22.92
N GLY A 25 -36.47 20.78 -22.52
CA GLY A 25 -36.73 21.14 -21.12
C GLY A 25 -35.48 21.17 -20.23
N GLN A 26 -34.29 21.26 -20.82
CA GLN A 26 -33.01 21.39 -20.11
C GLN A 26 -32.68 22.86 -19.85
N GLN A 27 -32.21 23.17 -18.63
CA GLN A 27 -31.81 24.52 -18.26
C GLN A 27 -30.43 24.85 -18.86
N THR A 28 -30.42 25.77 -19.83
CA THR A 28 -29.22 26.32 -20.45
C THR A 28 -28.95 27.69 -19.86
N ILE A 29 -27.73 27.88 -19.37
CA ILE A 29 -27.25 29.15 -18.83
C ILE A 29 -26.45 29.90 -19.90
N ILE A 30 -26.61 31.21 -19.90
CA ILE A 30 -25.81 32.14 -20.72
C ILE A 30 -24.70 32.67 -19.83
N VAL A 31 -23.47 32.35 -20.22
CA VAL A 31 -22.25 32.72 -19.49
C VAL A 31 -21.54 33.83 -20.24
N GLU A 32 -21.16 34.89 -19.53
CA GLU A 32 -20.30 35.96 -20.05
C GLU A 32 -18.92 35.88 -19.39
N THR A 33 -17.86 36.11 -20.17
CA THR A 33 -16.49 36.25 -19.65
C THR A 33 -16.20 37.67 -19.19
N ASN A 34 -15.72 37.85 -17.96
CA ASN A 34 -15.31 39.16 -17.46
C ASN A 34 -14.06 39.72 -18.18
N ASN A 35 -13.23 38.85 -18.78
CA ASN A 35 -12.04 39.25 -19.55
C ASN A 35 -12.34 39.70 -20.99
N ALA A 36 -13.57 39.49 -21.49
CA ALA A 36 -14.03 39.91 -22.80
C ALA A 36 -15.54 40.25 -22.72
N PRO A 37 -15.89 41.44 -22.22
CA PRO A 37 -17.30 41.84 -22.07
C PRO A 37 -17.99 41.81 -23.44
N GLY A 38 -19.12 41.10 -23.53
CA GLY A 38 -19.86 40.84 -24.78
C GLY A 38 -19.70 39.44 -25.37
N ALA A 39 -18.68 38.65 -24.98
CA ALA A 39 -18.54 37.26 -25.41
C ALA A 39 -19.45 36.34 -24.58
N GLN A 40 -20.65 36.09 -25.08
CA GLN A 40 -21.64 35.22 -24.45
C GLN A 40 -21.71 33.87 -25.15
N PHE A 41 -21.77 32.79 -24.37
CA PHE A 41 -21.99 31.45 -24.92
C PHE A 41 -22.94 30.63 -24.05
N PRO A 42 -23.81 29.82 -24.67
CA PRO A 42 -24.73 28.95 -23.96
C PRO A 42 -24.02 27.69 -23.45
N ILE A 43 -24.33 27.28 -22.21
CA ILE A 43 -23.87 26.01 -21.64
C ILE A 43 -25.04 25.37 -20.88
N LYS A 44 -25.23 24.07 -21.01
CA LYS A 44 -26.21 23.34 -20.20
C LYS A 44 -25.75 23.31 -18.74
N ALA A 45 -26.62 23.71 -17.81
CA ALA A 45 -26.30 23.75 -16.38
C ALA A 45 -25.82 22.36 -15.86
N VAL A 46 -26.44 21.29 -16.36
CA VAL A 46 -26.09 19.90 -16.04
C VAL A 46 -24.68 19.52 -16.51
N ASP A 47 -24.29 19.94 -17.72
CA ASP A 47 -22.95 19.66 -18.27
C ASP A 47 -21.88 20.45 -17.52
N LEU A 48 -22.20 21.66 -17.08
CA LEU A 48 -21.31 22.45 -16.24
C LEU A 48 -21.02 21.71 -14.92
N VAL A 49 -22.05 21.27 -14.22
CA VAL A 49 -21.96 20.56 -12.92
C VAL A 49 -21.31 19.17 -13.03
N ASN A 50 -21.59 18.42 -14.10
CA ASN A 50 -21.12 17.04 -14.24
C ASN A 50 -19.79 16.91 -14.98
N GLN A 51 -19.61 17.64 -16.08
CA GLN A 51 -18.48 17.45 -17.01
C GLN A 51 -17.44 18.58 -16.90
N LYS A 52 -17.86 19.82 -16.61
CA LYS A 52 -16.99 21.00 -16.62
C LYS A 52 -16.78 21.63 -15.23
N ARG A 53 -16.64 20.80 -14.18
CA ARG A 53 -16.45 21.25 -12.77
C ARG A 53 -15.31 22.23 -12.53
N LYS A 54 -14.24 22.20 -13.35
CA LYS A 54 -13.13 23.16 -13.22
C LYS A 54 -13.60 24.58 -13.49
N MET A 55 -14.43 24.75 -14.51
CA MET A 55 -14.97 26.03 -14.93
C MET A 55 -15.97 26.61 -13.91
N LEU A 56 -16.66 25.75 -13.15
CA LEU A 56 -17.52 26.14 -12.03
C LEU A 56 -16.77 26.90 -10.92
N LYS A 57 -15.47 26.65 -10.74
CA LYS A 57 -14.65 27.33 -9.72
C LYS A 57 -14.35 28.78 -10.05
N ASP A 58 -14.57 29.15 -11.31
CA ASP A 58 -14.24 30.47 -11.86
C ASP A 58 -15.47 31.41 -11.87
N PHE A 59 -16.61 30.96 -11.32
CA PHE A 59 -17.82 31.74 -11.07
C PHE A 59 -17.88 32.28 -9.64
N SER A 60 -18.72 33.29 -9.42
CA SER A 60 -19.04 33.76 -8.06
C SER A 60 -19.83 32.71 -7.27
N ILE A 61 -19.78 32.75 -5.93
CA ILE A 61 -20.50 31.79 -5.07
C ILE A 61 -22.01 31.83 -5.35
N ASP A 62 -22.58 33.02 -5.53
CA ASP A 62 -24.00 33.21 -5.82
C ASP A 62 -24.41 32.59 -7.17
N ASP A 63 -23.55 32.75 -8.18
CA ASP A 63 -23.75 32.12 -9.50
C ASP A 63 -23.64 30.60 -9.41
N ILE A 64 -22.69 30.06 -8.63
CA ILE A 64 -22.53 28.62 -8.41
C ILE A 64 -23.79 28.03 -7.78
N VAL A 65 -24.36 28.69 -6.77
CA VAL A 65 -25.60 28.23 -6.12
C VAL A 65 -26.75 28.23 -7.11
N THR A 66 -26.87 29.27 -7.92
CA THR A 66 -27.93 29.40 -8.94
C THR A 66 -27.78 28.37 -10.07
N ILE A 67 -26.56 28.12 -10.55
CA ILE A 67 -26.28 27.11 -11.57
C ILE A 67 -26.58 25.71 -11.02
N CYS A 68 -26.19 25.42 -9.77
CA CYS A 68 -26.49 24.15 -9.12
C CYS A 68 -27.99 23.94 -8.94
N SER A 69 -28.73 24.98 -8.53
CA SER A 69 -30.19 24.89 -8.37
C SER A 69 -30.88 24.67 -9.72
N LEU A 70 -30.50 25.39 -10.78
CA LEU A 70 -30.99 25.21 -12.14
C LEU A 70 -30.71 23.81 -12.69
N ALA A 71 -29.51 23.26 -12.43
CA ALA A 71 -29.19 21.89 -12.80
C ALA A 71 -30.08 20.86 -12.06
N TYR A 72 -30.52 21.18 -10.84
CA TYR A 72 -31.30 20.29 -9.98
C TYR A 72 -32.81 20.24 -10.32
N ILE A 73 -33.35 21.22 -11.05
CA ILE A 73 -34.80 21.36 -11.30
C ILE A 73 -35.42 20.12 -11.99
N ARG A 74 -34.68 19.39 -12.82
CA ARG A 74 -35.25 18.25 -13.59
C ARG A 74 -34.37 17.00 -13.67
N ASN A 75 -33.07 17.17 -13.83
CA ASN A 75 -32.12 16.06 -13.83
C ASN A 75 -31.25 16.16 -12.58
N LYS A 76 -31.57 15.36 -11.55
CA LYS A 76 -30.68 15.24 -10.38
C LYS A 76 -29.27 14.95 -10.92
N PRO A 77 -28.26 15.83 -10.67
CA PRO A 77 -26.89 15.49 -11.00
C PRO A 77 -26.61 14.14 -10.36
N LYS A 78 -25.97 13.23 -11.09
CA LYS A 78 -25.52 11.96 -10.51
C LYS A 78 -24.50 12.34 -9.44
N VAL A 79 -24.97 12.45 -8.20
CA VAL A 79 -24.11 12.52 -7.03
C VAL A 79 -23.50 11.12 -6.97
N THR A 80 -22.32 10.97 -7.56
CA THR A 80 -21.43 9.89 -7.19
C THR A 80 -21.05 10.20 -5.75
N GLU A 81 -21.86 9.74 -4.80
CA GLU A 81 -21.40 9.65 -3.44
C GLU A 81 -20.15 8.77 -3.51
N ASN A 82 -19.00 9.33 -3.10
CA ASN A 82 -17.86 8.51 -2.72
C ASN A 82 -18.27 7.78 -1.44
N THR A 83 -19.17 6.81 -1.55
CA THR A 83 -19.60 5.98 -0.44
C THR A 83 -18.38 5.14 -0.08
N TYR A 84 -17.62 5.61 0.90
CA TYR A 84 -16.57 4.84 1.56
C TYR A 84 -17.24 3.70 2.31
N LEU A 85 -17.67 2.66 1.59
CA LEU A 85 -18.18 1.45 2.22
C LEU A 85 -17.05 0.92 3.10
N ALA A 86 -17.29 0.90 4.42
CA ALA A 86 -16.43 0.21 5.38
C ALA A 86 -16.53 -1.30 5.09
N ARG A 87 -15.82 -1.73 4.04
CA ARG A 87 -15.88 -3.09 3.54
C ARG A 87 -15.08 -3.95 4.50
N GLN A 88 -15.76 -4.88 5.17
CA GLN A 88 -15.10 -5.80 6.09
C GLN A 88 -14.34 -6.86 5.29
N TYR A 89 -13.02 -6.76 5.25
CA TYR A 89 -12.15 -7.74 4.61
C TYR A 89 -12.02 -9.00 5.49
N LYS A 90 -12.58 -10.12 5.01
CA LYS A 90 -12.63 -11.39 5.74
C LYS A 90 -11.29 -12.12 5.74
N TYR A 91 -10.48 -12.01 4.70
CA TYR A 91 -9.18 -12.68 4.65
C TYR A 91 -8.00 -11.79 5.06
N LEU A 92 -8.15 -10.46 5.03
CA LEU A 92 -7.05 -9.54 5.38
C LEU A 92 -6.50 -9.78 6.78
N HIS A 93 -7.37 -9.97 7.78
CA HIS A 93 -6.92 -10.22 9.16
C HIS A 93 -6.24 -11.57 9.31
N ILE A 94 -6.71 -12.60 8.58
CA ILE A 94 -6.07 -13.93 8.55
C ILE A 94 -4.66 -13.84 7.97
N ILE A 95 -4.51 -13.15 6.83
CA ILE A 95 -3.19 -12.89 6.22
C ILE A 95 -2.28 -12.13 7.20
N GLY A 96 -2.82 -11.12 7.88
CA GLY A 96 -2.10 -10.38 8.90
C GLY A 96 -1.62 -11.26 10.06
N MET A 97 -2.44 -12.21 10.52
CA MET A 97 -2.06 -13.16 11.58
C MET A 97 -0.93 -14.10 11.13
N PHE A 98 -1.03 -14.68 9.92
CA PHE A 98 0.04 -15.52 9.36
C PHE A 98 1.34 -14.74 9.15
N PHE A 99 1.24 -13.50 8.68
CA PHE A 99 2.37 -12.61 8.54
C PHE A 99 3.07 -12.36 9.88
N LEU A 100 2.33 -11.97 10.91
CA LEU A 100 2.91 -11.69 12.24
C LEU A 100 3.50 -12.94 12.88
N ALA A 101 2.80 -14.08 12.81
CA ALA A 101 3.30 -15.35 13.33
C ALA A 101 4.58 -15.79 12.61
N GLY A 102 4.59 -15.69 11.27
CA GLY A 102 5.77 -15.98 10.45
C GLY A 102 6.93 -15.05 10.76
N LEU A 103 6.68 -13.75 10.96
CA LEU A 103 7.71 -12.76 11.27
C LEU A 103 8.37 -13.04 12.63
N ILE A 104 7.59 -13.29 13.67
CA ILE A 104 8.12 -13.64 15.01
C ILE A 104 8.90 -14.97 14.93
N THR A 105 8.36 -15.96 14.24
CA THR A 105 8.99 -17.28 14.10
C THR A 105 10.33 -17.18 13.34
N ALA A 106 10.38 -16.37 12.28
CA ALA A 106 11.61 -16.12 11.53
C ALA A 106 12.68 -15.44 12.39
N ASN A 107 12.29 -14.50 13.24
CA ASN A 107 13.20 -13.86 14.20
C ASN A 107 13.73 -14.86 15.24
N LEU A 108 12.86 -15.73 15.78
CA LEU A 108 13.25 -16.79 16.73
C LEU A 108 14.22 -17.80 16.11
N ALA A 109 14.00 -18.15 14.84
CA ALA A 109 14.85 -19.09 14.10
C ALA A 109 16.13 -18.43 13.57
N GLY A 110 16.23 -17.09 13.59
CA GLY A 110 17.34 -16.31 13.05
C GLY A 110 18.72 -16.67 13.63
N PRO A 111 18.89 -16.78 14.96
CA PRO A 111 20.17 -17.12 15.58
C PRO A 111 20.71 -18.51 15.20
N LYS A 112 19.82 -19.44 14.82
CA LYS A 112 20.22 -20.79 14.41
C LYS A 112 20.85 -20.72 13.02
N ILE A 113 22.07 -21.21 12.89
CA ILE A 113 22.72 -21.39 11.58
C ILE A 113 22.45 -22.80 11.09
N VAL A 114 22.04 -22.94 9.83
CA VAL A 114 21.76 -24.20 9.15
C VAL A 114 22.67 -24.35 7.94
N GLU A 115 23.03 -25.60 7.64
CA GLU A 115 23.78 -25.94 6.43
C GLU A 115 22.86 -26.70 5.47
N ILE A 116 22.64 -26.14 4.29
CA ILE A 116 21.78 -26.72 3.24
C ILE A 116 22.55 -26.67 1.94
N PHE A 117 22.79 -27.83 1.31
CA PHE A 117 23.59 -27.94 0.07
C PHE A 117 24.94 -27.19 0.14
N SER A 118 25.64 -27.31 1.28
CA SER A 118 26.92 -26.62 1.56
C SER A 118 26.84 -25.08 1.61
N LEU A 119 25.64 -24.51 1.69
CA LEU A 119 25.41 -23.11 1.99
C LEU A 119 25.08 -22.94 3.48
N THR A 120 25.83 -22.05 4.13
CA THR A 120 25.56 -21.61 5.50
C THR A 120 24.50 -20.52 5.49
N LEU A 121 23.31 -20.81 6.03
CA LEU A 121 22.16 -19.90 6.04
C LEU A 121 21.65 -19.71 7.47
N ALA A 122 21.05 -18.56 7.76
CA ALA A 122 20.31 -18.41 9.01
C ALA A 122 18.95 -19.14 8.93
N GLY A 123 18.55 -19.81 9.99
CA GLY A 123 17.33 -20.63 10.06
C GLY A 123 16.06 -19.81 9.82
N GLY A 124 16.09 -18.51 10.16
CA GLY A 124 15.01 -17.57 9.85
C GLY A 124 14.67 -17.48 8.36
N LEU A 125 15.64 -17.72 7.46
CA LEU A 125 15.42 -17.69 6.00
C LEU A 125 14.48 -18.80 5.52
N ILE A 126 14.25 -19.85 6.31
CA ILE A 126 13.31 -20.92 5.96
C ILE A 126 11.86 -20.46 6.14
N VAL A 127 11.60 -19.62 7.14
CA VAL A 127 10.25 -19.17 7.51
C VAL A 127 9.88 -17.86 6.79
N TYR A 128 10.88 -17.04 6.48
CA TYR A 128 10.73 -15.74 5.83
C TYR A 128 9.92 -15.72 4.51
N PRO A 129 9.96 -16.74 3.63
CA PRO A 129 9.13 -16.77 2.43
C PRO A 129 7.63 -16.61 2.73
N ILE A 130 7.16 -17.15 3.86
CA ILE A 130 5.75 -17.05 4.26
C ILE A 130 5.35 -15.58 4.50
N THR A 131 6.24 -14.77 5.08
CA THR A 131 5.95 -13.35 5.36
C THR A 131 5.85 -12.54 4.07
N PHE A 132 6.78 -12.77 3.12
CA PHE A 132 6.76 -12.15 1.79
C PHE A 132 5.48 -12.49 1.04
N VAL A 133 5.10 -13.77 1.00
CA VAL A 133 3.84 -14.22 0.39
C VAL A 133 2.63 -13.49 0.97
N CYS A 134 2.59 -13.29 2.29
CA CYS A 134 1.49 -12.57 2.94
C CYS A 134 1.46 -11.09 2.54
N VAL A 135 2.60 -10.40 2.51
CA VAL A 135 2.69 -8.99 2.09
C VAL A 135 2.35 -8.82 0.61
N ASP A 136 2.80 -9.73 -0.24
CA ASP A 136 2.52 -9.70 -1.67
C ASP A 136 1.03 -9.92 -1.94
N ILE A 137 0.39 -10.90 -1.28
CA ILE A 137 -1.06 -11.10 -1.38
C ILE A 137 -1.80 -9.86 -0.85
N CYS A 138 -1.35 -9.31 0.28
CA CYS A 138 -1.98 -8.12 0.87
C CYS A 138 -1.93 -6.94 -0.11
N THR A 139 -0.77 -6.65 -0.68
CA THR A 139 -0.58 -5.57 -1.66
C THR A 139 -1.35 -5.84 -2.95
N GLU A 140 -1.33 -7.07 -3.45
CA GLU A 140 -1.95 -7.45 -4.72
C GLU A 140 -3.47 -7.52 -4.65
N VAL A 141 -4.07 -7.79 -3.49
CA VAL A 141 -5.54 -7.86 -3.33
C VAL A 141 -6.10 -6.57 -2.72
N TYR A 142 -5.51 -6.13 -1.62
CA TYR A 142 -6.02 -5.05 -0.76
C TYR A 142 -5.32 -3.70 -0.98
N GLY A 143 -4.28 -3.66 -1.80
CA GLY A 143 -3.54 -2.45 -2.16
C GLY A 143 -2.50 -2.02 -1.12
N TYR A 144 -1.67 -1.05 -1.53
CA TYR A 144 -0.52 -0.55 -0.76
C TYR A 144 -0.90 -0.01 0.62
N LYS A 145 -2.05 0.64 0.79
CA LYS A 145 -2.43 1.24 2.08
C LYS A 145 -2.61 0.18 3.18
N ASN A 146 -3.18 -0.97 2.84
CA ASN A 146 -3.36 -2.08 3.77
C ASN A 146 -2.04 -2.79 4.05
N ALA A 147 -1.21 -3.00 3.02
CA ALA A 147 0.14 -3.53 3.17
C ALA A 147 1.01 -2.65 4.09
N ARG A 148 0.98 -1.33 3.91
CA ARG A 148 1.68 -0.36 4.79
C ARG A 148 1.28 -0.48 6.25
N LYS A 149 -0.02 -0.61 6.54
CA LYS A 149 -0.50 -0.83 7.92
C LYS A 149 0.04 -2.15 8.48
N MET A 150 0.04 -3.19 7.65
CA MET A 150 0.57 -4.51 8.03
C MET A 150 2.06 -4.45 8.33
N ILE A 151 2.86 -3.78 7.50
CA ILE A 151 4.31 -3.58 7.69
C ILE A 151 4.60 -2.84 9.01
N TRP A 152 3.93 -1.71 9.27
CA TRP A 152 4.10 -0.99 10.54
C TRP A 152 3.70 -1.82 11.75
N THR A 153 2.61 -2.58 11.62
CA THR A 153 2.15 -3.48 12.70
C THR A 153 3.18 -4.58 12.94
N GLY A 154 3.75 -5.17 11.89
CA GLY A 154 4.83 -6.15 11.99
C GLY A 154 6.07 -5.58 12.67
N MET A 155 6.49 -4.38 12.28
CA MET A 155 7.62 -3.69 12.93
C MET A 155 7.36 -3.46 14.42
N PHE A 156 6.19 -2.93 14.78
CA PHE A 156 5.85 -2.66 16.18
C PHE A 156 5.79 -3.94 17.01
N VAL A 157 5.11 -4.98 16.50
CA VAL A 157 5.01 -6.27 17.19
C VAL A 157 6.39 -6.92 17.35
N SER A 158 7.24 -6.85 16.32
CA SER A 158 8.63 -7.35 16.39
C SER A 158 9.45 -6.61 17.45
N LEU A 159 9.32 -5.29 17.53
CA LEU A 159 9.98 -4.49 18.56
C LEU A 159 9.48 -4.84 19.97
N CYS A 160 8.16 -4.97 20.16
CA CYS A 160 7.57 -5.41 21.42
C CYS A 160 8.09 -6.80 21.82
N HIS A 161 8.16 -7.74 20.88
CA HIS A 161 8.71 -9.07 21.13
C HIS A 161 10.15 -8.98 21.67
N VAL A 162 11.04 -8.25 20.98
CA VAL A 162 12.43 -8.09 21.44
C VAL A 162 12.50 -7.44 22.82
N LEU A 163 11.73 -6.36 23.05
CA LEU A 163 11.70 -5.68 24.35
C LEU A 163 11.23 -6.60 25.48
N CYS A 164 10.18 -7.39 25.26
CA CYS A 164 9.69 -8.36 26.24
C CYS A 164 10.73 -9.46 26.53
N MET A 165 11.41 -9.97 25.51
CA MET A 165 12.47 -10.98 25.71
C MET A 165 13.66 -10.40 26.47
N GLN A 166 14.09 -9.18 26.16
CA GLN A 166 15.17 -8.49 26.87
C GLN A 166 14.80 -8.17 28.32
N LEU A 167 13.57 -7.76 28.58
CA LEU A 167 13.08 -7.57 29.95
C LEU A 167 13.09 -8.88 30.74
N THR A 168 12.70 -9.99 30.09
CA THR A 168 12.72 -11.31 30.70
C THR A 168 14.14 -11.76 31.05
N LEU A 169 15.12 -11.47 30.17
CA LEU A 169 16.54 -11.75 30.41
C LEU A 169 17.15 -10.90 31.54
N ALA A 170 16.67 -9.67 31.73
CA ALA A 170 17.17 -8.78 32.78
C ALA A 170 16.71 -9.18 34.19
N LEU A 171 15.66 -10.01 34.30
CA LEU A 171 15.17 -10.50 35.58
C LEU A 171 16.04 -11.67 36.10
N PRO A 172 16.26 -11.76 37.42
CA PRO A 172 17.02 -12.88 37.98
C PRO A 172 16.30 -14.20 37.74
N ALA A 173 17.05 -15.22 37.32
CA ALA A 173 16.55 -16.58 37.22
C ALA A 173 16.08 -17.08 38.61
N ALA A 174 14.99 -17.83 38.63
CA ALA A 174 14.58 -18.54 39.84
C ALA A 174 15.65 -19.57 40.25
N GLY A 175 15.81 -19.83 41.56
CA GLY A 175 16.88 -20.72 42.05
C GLY A 175 16.82 -22.16 41.53
N ASN A 176 15.67 -22.61 41.03
CA ASN A 176 15.44 -23.92 40.42
C ASN A 176 15.41 -23.89 38.88
N TRP A 177 15.74 -22.76 38.25
CA TRP A 177 15.75 -22.62 36.79
C TRP A 177 17.15 -22.92 36.23
N GLU A 178 17.30 -24.11 35.65
CA GLU A 178 18.60 -24.61 35.16
C GLU A 178 18.95 -24.14 33.73
N ASN A 179 17.96 -23.67 32.96
CA ASN A 179 18.13 -23.38 31.53
C ASN A 179 18.49 -21.91 31.23
N GLN A 180 18.99 -21.15 32.21
CA GLN A 180 19.29 -19.73 32.05
C GLN A 180 20.30 -19.46 30.93
N SER A 181 21.40 -20.21 30.90
CA SER A 181 22.46 -20.03 29.91
C SER A 181 21.97 -20.30 28.47
N ALA A 182 21.12 -21.33 28.29
CA ALA A 182 20.52 -21.63 27.00
C ALA A 182 19.55 -20.51 26.55
N PHE A 183 18.75 -19.99 27.49
CA PHE A 183 17.83 -18.90 27.23
C PHE A 183 18.55 -17.60 26.84
N GLU A 184 19.62 -17.25 27.55
CA GLU A 184 20.51 -16.14 27.19
C GLU A 184 21.14 -16.33 25.81
N THR A 185 21.64 -17.52 25.50
CA THR A 185 22.27 -17.80 24.19
C THR A 185 21.30 -17.57 23.02
N VAL A 186 20.03 -17.93 23.19
CA VAL A 186 19.01 -17.80 22.12
C VAL A 186 18.46 -16.38 22.02
N PHE A 187 18.17 -15.73 23.15
CA PHE A 187 17.39 -14.48 23.17
C PHE A 187 18.22 -13.22 23.42
N ASN A 188 19.51 -13.35 23.74
CA ASN A 188 20.40 -12.20 23.89
C ASN A 188 20.78 -11.66 22.49
N ALA A 189 19.83 -10.99 21.87
CA ALA A 189 20.00 -10.34 20.59
C ALA A 189 20.89 -9.10 20.75
N SER A 190 21.97 -9.03 19.98
CA SER A 190 22.77 -7.80 19.89
C SER A 190 21.88 -6.63 19.45
N ALA A 191 21.94 -5.51 20.19
CA ALA A 191 21.24 -4.28 19.82
C ALA A 191 21.55 -3.86 18.38
N ARG A 192 22.80 -4.10 17.93
CA ARG A 192 23.25 -3.84 16.57
C ARG A 192 22.49 -4.66 15.53
N ILE A 193 22.34 -5.98 15.76
CA ILE A 193 21.62 -6.88 14.84
C ILE A 193 20.12 -6.52 14.81
N THR A 194 19.55 -6.21 15.98
CA THR A 194 18.15 -5.80 16.09
C THR A 194 17.89 -4.53 15.29
N ILE A 195 18.69 -3.48 15.48
CA ILE A 195 18.55 -2.21 14.73
C ILE A 195 18.74 -2.45 13.22
N ALA A 196 19.75 -3.25 12.83
CA ALA A 196 19.97 -3.62 11.43
C ALA A 196 18.74 -4.29 10.82
N SER A 197 18.15 -5.28 11.50
CA SER A 197 16.96 -6.01 11.03
C SER A 197 15.73 -5.11 10.90
N LEU A 198 15.47 -4.22 11.87
CA LEU A 198 14.31 -3.32 11.82
C LEU A 198 14.40 -2.32 10.65
N ILE A 199 15.57 -1.72 10.45
CA ILE A 199 15.78 -0.75 9.37
C ILE A 199 15.69 -1.43 8.00
N SER A 200 16.39 -2.56 7.81
CA SER A 200 16.38 -3.31 6.55
C SER A 200 15.00 -3.85 6.20
N PHE A 201 14.28 -4.42 7.17
CA PHE A 201 12.91 -4.87 7.02
C PHE A 201 11.96 -3.75 6.58
N LEU A 202 11.96 -2.61 7.26
CA LEU A 202 11.07 -1.51 6.90
C LEU A 202 11.32 -1.01 5.48
N ILE A 203 12.57 -0.75 5.14
CA ILE A 203 12.92 -0.19 3.83
C ILE A 203 12.58 -1.19 2.73
N SER A 204 12.94 -2.46 2.91
CA SER A 204 12.70 -3.49 1.90
C SER A 204 11.22 -3.76 1.67
N GLU A 205 10.42 -3.91 2.73
CA GLU A 205 8.98 -4.19 2.61
C GLU A 205 8.21 -3.02 2.00
N PHE A 206 8.61 -1.78 2.30
CA PHE A 206 8.03 -0.61 1.64
C PHE A 206 8.39 -0.54 0.17
N VAL A 207 9.64 -0.83 -0.19
CA VAL A 207 10.06 -0.90 -1.59
C VAL A 207 9.31 -2.01 -2.33
N ASN A 208 9.15 -3.19 -1.72
CA ASN A 208 8.38 -4.31 -2.29
C ASN A 208 6.94 -3.87 -2.60
N SER A 209 6.22 -3.43 -1.58
CA SER A 209 4.81 -3.07 -1.69
C SER A 209 4.59 -1.90 -2.66
N TYR A 210 5.50 -0.92 -2.67
CA TYR A 210 5.47 0.20 -3.61
C TYR A 210 5.67 -0.28 -5.05
N ALA A 211 6.72 -1.06 -5.30
CA ALA A 211 7.04 -1.57 -6.63
C ALA A 211 5.91 -2.44 -7.18
N LEU A 212 5.39 -3.37 -6.36
CA LEU A 212 4.29 -4.25 -6.74
C LEU A 212 3.02 -3.48 -7.10
N ALA A 213 2.63 -2.50 -6.28
CA ALA A 213 1.46 -1.65 -6.53
C ALA A 213 1.62 -0.79 -7.81
N LYS A 214 2.81 -0.22 -8.04
CA LYS A 214 3.10 0.55 -9.25
C LYS A 214 3.10 -0.31 -10.51
N MET A 215 3.72 -1.49 -10.45
CA MET A 215 3.71 -2.44 -11.56
C MET A 215 2.31 -2.97 -11.84
N LYS A 216 1.46 -3.12 -10.81
CA LYS A 216 0.06 -3.50 -11.02
C LYS A 216 -0.68 -2.51 -11.92
N LEU A 217 -0.47 -1.22 -11.71
CA LEU A 217 -1.03 -0.16 -12.57
C LEU A 217 -0.45 -0.25 -13.98
N ALA A 218 0.88 -0.35 -14.11
CA ALA A 218 1.58 -0.38 -15.39
C ALA A 218 1.17 -1.58 -16.27
N TYR A 219 1.06 -2.77 -15.68
CA TYR A 219 0.69 -4.00 -16.38
C TYR A 219 -0.83 -4.26 -16.39
N LYS A 220 -1.65 -3.28 -15.98
CA LYS A 220 -3.12 -3.43 -15.88
C LYS A 220 -3.53 -4.68 -15.08
N GLY A 221 -2.72 -5.06 -14.10
CA GLY A 221 -2.87 -6.25 -13.24
C GLY A 221 -2.63 -7.60 -13.89
N GLN A 222 -2.08 -7.64 -15.10
CA GLN A 222 -1.61 -8.88 -15.73
C GLN A 222 -0.25 -9.31 -15.15
N ALA A 223 0.23 -10.50 -15.54
CA ALA A 223 1.56 -11.01 -15.19
C ALA A 223 1.94 -10.92 -13.70
N ILE A 224 1.02 -11.33 -12.81
CA ILE A 224 1.25 -11.33 -11.34
C ILE A 224 2.58 -11.99 -10.95
N TRP A 225 2.96 -13.07 -11.64
CA TRP A 225 4.18 -13.82 -11.35
C TRP A 225 5.44 -12.97 -11.53
N PHE A 226 5.50 -12.21 -12.63
CA PHE A 226 6.63 -11.36 -12.95
C PHE A 226 6.70 -10.19 -11.97
N ARG A 227 5.55 -9.55 -11.71
CA ARG A 227 5.47 -8.40 -10.79
C ARG A 227 5.97 -8.77 -9.40
N VAL A 228 5.46 -9.86 -8.82
CA VAL A 228 5.88 -10.38 -7.51
C VAL A 228 7.37 -10.70 -7.51
N LEU A 229 7.85 -11.48 -8.49
CA LEU A 229 9.27 -11.86 -8.53
C LEU A 229 10.21 -10.64 -8.60
N THR A 230 9.86 -9.64 -9.41
CA THR A 230 10.68 -8.42 -9.55
C THR A 230 10.60 -7.49 -8.33
N SER A 231 9.42 -7.30 -7.74
CA SER A 231 9.26 -6.43 -6.57
C SER A 231 9.92 -7.04 -5.34
N SER A 232 9.66 -8.33 -5.10
CA SER A 232 10.23 -9.10 -4.00
C SER A 232 11.74 -9.24 -4.19
N GLY A 233 12.21 -9.48 -5.41
CA GLY A 233 13.65 -9.51 -5.71
C GLY A 233 14.37 -8.19 -5.42
N LEU A 234 13.82 -7.06 -5.87
CA LEU A 234 14.40 -5.74 -5.56
C LEU A 234 14.46 -5.49 -4.04
N ALA A 235 13.39 -5.83 -3.32
CA ALA A 235 13.32 -5.69 -1.87
C ALA A 235 14.31 -6.60 -1.15
N MET A 236 14.42 -7.87 -1.54
CA MET A 236 15.36 -8.83 -0.95
C MET A 236 16.82 -8.41 -1.15
N LEU A 237 17.15 -7.81 -2.30
CA LEU A 237 18.49 -7.27 -2.55
C LEU A 237 18.80 -6.11 -1.61
N ILE A 238 17.88 -5.14 -1.51
CA ILE A 238 18.01 -3.98 -0.61
C ILE A 238 18.11 -4.42 0.84
N ASP A 239 17.27 -5.36 1.27
CA ASP A 239 17.29 -5.95 2.60
C ASP A 239 18.66 -6.57 2.91
N CYS A 240 19.16 -7.42 2.02
CA CYS A 240 20.48 -8.04 2.19
C CYS A 240 21.58 -6.98 2.30
N ILE A 241 21.61 -5.98 1.42
CA ILE A 241 22.65 -4.95 1.44
C ILE A 241 22.59 -4.17 2.76
N ILE A 242 21.42 -3.61 3.11
CA ILE A 242 21.27 -2.77 4.31
C ILE A 242 21.55 -3.57 5.57
N PHE A 243 20.97 -4.78 5.70
CA PHE A 243 21.16 -5.62 6.88
C PHE A 243 22.63 -5.97 7.08
N LYS A 244 23.28 -6.52 6.04
CA LYS A 244 24.67 -6.99 6.17
C LYS A 244 25.65 -5.84 6.40
N LEU A 245 25.43 -4.68 5.77
CA LEU A 245 26.23 -3.48 6.03
C LEU A 245 26.09 -3.03 7.50
N ILE A 246 24.88 -2.87 8.01
CA ILE A 246 24.70 -2.38 9.40
C ILE A 246 25.15 -3.44 10.41
N ALA A 247 24.80 -4.71 10.21
CA ALA A 247 25.07 -5.78 11.16
C ALA A 247 26.55 -6.18 11.24
N PHE A 248 27.26 -6.22 10.09
CA PHE A 248 28.60 -6.83 10.02
C PHE A 248 29.71 -5.89 9.54
N SER A 249 29.43 -4.63 9.20
CA SER A 249 30.49 -3.67 8.84
C SER A 249 31.53 -3.56 9.96
N GLY A 250 32.81 -3.68 9.60
CA GLY A 250 33.93 -3.65 10.55
C GLY A 250 34.13 -4.93 11.38
N ILE A 251 33.31 -5.98 11.18
CA ILE A 251 33.47 -7.29 11.82
C ILE A 251 33.97 -8.32 10.79
N ILE A 252 33.33 -8.37 9.63
CA ILE A 252 33.60 -9.35 8.57
C ILE A 252 34.33 -8.65 7.41
N PRO A 253 35.37 -9.28 6.80
CA PRO A 253 36.00 -8.77 5.59
C PRO A 253 34.99 -8.49 4.47
N THR A 254 35.15 -7.37 3.77
CA THR A 254 34.23 -6.93 2.71
C THR A 254 34.03 -7.98 1.61
N SER A 255 35.07 -8.75 1.27
CA SER A 255 34.99 -9.83 0.28
C SER A 255 34.02 -10.93 0.71
N GLN A 256 34.10 -11.38 1.96
CA GLN A 256 33.19 -12.39 2.52
C GLN A 256 31.76 -11.84 2.67
N LEU A 257 31.62 -10.55 3.00
CA LEU A 257 30.33 -9.88 3.11
C LEU A 257 29.57 -9.91 1.77
N ILE A 258 30.25 -9.65 0.65
CA ILE A 258 29.66 -9.70 -0.69
C ILE A 258 29.19 -11.11 -1.01
N THR A 259 30.01 -12.13 -0.73
CA THR A 259 29.63 -13.54 -0.94
C THR A 259 28.41 -13.93 -0.11
N LEU A 260 28.31 -13.48 1.14
CA LEU A 260 27.14 -13.71 2.00
C LEU A 260 25.88 -13.01 1.48
N ILE A 261 26.02 -11.78 0.97
CA ILE A 261 24.90 -11.04 0.35
C ILE A 261 24.38 -11.79 -0.87
N LEU A 262 25.28 -12.16 -1.80
CA LEU A 262 24.91 -12.80 -3.05
C LEU A 262 24.31 -14.19 -2.84
N SER A 263 24.93 -15.03 -2.00
CA SER A 263 24.42 -16.38 -1.69
C SER A 263 23.03 -16.31 -1.04
N SER A 264 22.84 -15.45 -0.04
CA SER A 264 21.53 -15.23 0.59
C SER A 264 20.48 -14.74 -0.41
N PHE A 265 20.87 -13.81 -1.30
CA PHE A 265 19.97 -13.24 -2.29
C PHE A 265 19.52 -14.29 -3.31
N ILE A 266 20.45 -15.07 -3.87
CA ILE A 266 20.16 -16.14 -4.83
C ILE A 266 19.22 -17.17 -4.19
N TYR A 267 19.52 -17.62 -2.98
CA TYR A 267 18.64 -18.54 -2.26
C TYR A 267 17.22 -18.00 -2.13
N ARG A 268 17.07 -16.74 -1.69
CA ARG A 268 15.75 -16.12 -1.50
C ARG A 268 14.98 -15.97 -2.80
N ILE A 269 15.63 -15.59 -3.89
CA ILE A 269 15.00 -15.52 -5.23
C ILE A 269 14.53 -16.90 -5.70
N LEU A 270 15.34 -17.95 -5.50
CA LEU A 270 14.97 -19.31 -5.90
C LEU A 270 13.75 -19.79 -5.12
N VAL A 271 13.73 -19.54 -3.81
CA VAL A 271 12.58 -19.86 -2.97
C VAL A 271 11.36 -19.05 -3.40
N GLU A 272 11.49 -17.74 -3.63
CA GLU A 272 10.40 -16.90 -4.12
C GLU A 272 9.79 -17.47 -5.41
N LEU A 273 10.64 -17.83 -6.38
CA LEU A 273 10.21 -18.43 -7.64
C LEU A 273 9.36 -19.69 -7.44
N MET A 274 9.66 -20.51 -6.42
CA MET A 274 8.85 -21.68 -6.05
C MET A 274 7.50 -21.30 -5.43
N PHE A 275 7.43 -20.19 -4.67
CA PHE A 275 6.22 -19.73 -4.01
C PHE A 275 5.31 -18.87 -4.90
N VAL A 276 5.84 -18.17 -5.91
CA VAL A 276 5.05 -17.34 -6.84
C VAL A 276 3.80 -18.05 -7.42
N PRO A 277 3.86 -19.32 -7.86
CA PRO A 277 2.68 -20.06 -8.30
C PRO A 277 1.63 -20.25 -7.20
N VAL A 278 2.04 -20.37 -5.94
CA VAL A 278 1.14 -20.47 -4.77
C VAL A 278 0.54 -19.10 -4.45
N THR A 279 1.38 -18.06 -4.33
CA THR A 279 0.98 -16.67 -4.10
C THR A 279 -0.07 -16.22 -5.11
N SER A 280 0.17 -16.49 -6.40
CA SER A 280 -0.74 -16.10 -7.47
C SER A 280 -2.08 -16.86 -7.48
N ARG A 281 -2.11 -18.12 -7.02
CA ARG A 281 -3.36 -18.89 -6.86
C ARG A 281 -4.16 -18.37 -5.68
N ILE A 282 -3.53 -18.16 -4.52
CA ILE A 282 -4.19 -17.65 -3.32
C ILE A 282 -4.72 -16.23 -3.57
N ALA A 283 -3.92 -15.34 -4.15
CA ALA A 283 -4.35 -13.99 -4.49
C ALA A 283 -5.59 -14.01 -5.40
N ARG A 284 -5.58 -14.82 -6.48
CA ARG A 284 -6.75 -14.96 -7.35
C ARG A 284 -7.98 -15.50 -6.62
N TYR A 285 -7.81 -16.51 -5.76
CA TYR A 285 -8.90 -17.07 -4.97
C TYR A 285 -9.55 -16.01 -4.06
N ILE A 286 -8.75 -15.24 -3.33
CA ILE A 286 -9.24 -14.20 -2.42
C ILE A 286 -9.94 -13.08 -3.19
N LYS A 287 -9.37 -12.64 -4.33
CA LYS A 287 -10.02 -11.64 -5.20
C LYS A 287 -11.44 -12.07 -5.59
N HIS A 288 -11.63 -13.34 -5.97
CA HIS A 288 -12.94 -13.88 -6.33
C HIS A 288 -13.89 -14.04 -5.15
N LYS A 289 -13.39 -14.50 -4.00
CA LYS A 289 -14.23 -14.71 -2.81
C LYS A 289 -14.71 -13.40 -2.18
N GLU A 290 -13.94 -12.33 -2.29
CA GLU A 290 -14.33 -11.03 -1.74
C GLU A 290 -14.83 -10.02 -2.78
N ASN A 291 -14.74 -10.34 -4.08
CA ASN A 291 -15.06 -9.43 -5.18
C ASN A 291 -14.27 -8.11 -5.10
N ILE A 292 -12.96 -8.25 -4.89
CA ILE A 292 -12.01 -7.15 -4.69
C ILE A 292 -10.77 -7.34 -5.55
N ASP A 293 -10.35 -6.29 -6.24
CA ASP A 293 -9.05 -6.17 -6.89
C ASP A 293 -8.64 -4.70 -6.85
N ILE A 294 -7.95 -4.27 -5.78
CA ILE A 294 -7.63 -2.86 -5.55
C ILE A 294 -6.44 -2.40 -6.40
N TYR A 295 -6.60 -1.30 -7.13
CA TYR A 295 -5.56 -0.60 -7.87
C TYR A 295 -5.25 0.72 -7.19
N ASP A 296 -3.97 0.97 -6.92
CA ASP A 296 -3.49 2.18 -6.23
C ASP A 296 -3.45 3.44 -7.14
N ILE A 297 -4.57 3.75 -7.79
CA ILE A 297 -4.73 4.91 -8.69
C ILE A 297 -4.59 6.21 -7.89
N ASN A 298 -3.69 7.11 -8.30
CA ASN A 298 -3.42 8.38 -7.61
C ASN A 298 -3.20 8.26 -6.09
N THR A 299 -2.69 7.10 -5.64
CA THR A 299 -2.48 6.83 -4.23
C THR A 299 -1.22 7.54 -3.73
N LYS A 300 -1.32 8.16 -2.55
CA LYS A 300 -0.16 8.71 -1.84
C LYS A 300 0.62 7.56 -1.19
N PHE A 301 1.77 7.24 -1.77
CA PHE A 301 2.69 6.20 -1.28
C PHE A 301 3.56 6.65 -0.10
N THR A 302 3.07 7.58 0.72
CA THR A 302 3.77 7.95 1.95
C THR A 302 3.78 6.77 2.92
N PRO A 303 4.93 6.41 3.51
CA PRO A 303 4.99 5.32 4.49
C PRO A 303 4.31 5.73 5.81
N PHE A 304 4.12 7.01 6.10
CA PHE A 304 3.67 7.48 7.42
C PHE A 304 2.15 7.65 7.58
N SER A 305 1.35 7.27 6.57
CA SER A 305 -0.11 7.39 6.67
C SER A 305 -0.76 6.11 7.21
N MET A 306 -1.63 6.23 8.21
CA MET A 306 -2.42 5.10 8.73
C MET A 306 -3.77 4.95 8.03
N ASN A 307 -4.04 5.79 7.02
CA ASN A 307 -5.27 5.68 6.24
C ASN A 307 -5.25 4.41 5.38
N THR A 308 -6.28 3.57 5.54
CA THR A 308 -6.51 2.31 4.82
C THR A 308 -7.75 2.34 3.93
N THR A 309 -8.49 3.45 3.88
CA THR A 309 -9.72 3.55 3.10
C THR A 309 -9.40 3.72 1.62
N TYR A 310 -10.15 2.98 0.81
CA TYR A 310 -10.18 3.13 -0.64
C TYR A 310 -11.58 3.56 -1.06
N ASP A 311 -11.62 4.38 -2.11
CA ASP A 311 -12.86 4.70 -2.81
C ASP A 311 -13.19 3.56 -3.79
N ASN A 312 -14.47 3.35 -4.10
CA ASN A 312 -14.95 2.26 -4.96
C ASN A 312 -14.29 2.27 -6.35
N MET A 313 -13.89 3.44 -6.84
CA MET A 313 -13.14 3.63 -8.08
C MET A 313 -11.81 2.86 -8.14
N HIS A 314 -11.25 2.45 -7.00
CA HIS A 314 -10.01 1.69 -6.95
C HIS A 314 -10.24 0.18 -7.12
N ASN A 315 -11.47 -0.30 -6.95
CA ASN A 315 -11.78 -1.72 -7.07
C ASN A 315 -12.21 -2.09 -8.50
N LEU A 316 -11.31 -2.67 -9.28
CA LEU A 316 -11.55 -3.01 -10.69
C LEU A 316 -11.92 -4.49 -10.90
N PHE A 317 -12.37 -5.19 -9.85
CA PHE A 317 -12.71 -6.61 -9.95
C PHE A 317 -13.80 -6.90 -10.99
N GLY A 318 -14.87 -6.08 -11.03
CA GLY A 318 -16.01 -6.27 -11.93
C GLY A 318 -15.76 -5.82 -13.38
N GLU A 319 -14.96 -4.77 -13.59
CA GLU A 319 -14.69 -4.23 -14.93
C GLU A 319 -13.84 -5.19 -15.80
N LYS A 320 -12.98 -6.01 -15.17
CA LYS A 320 -12.20 -7.04 -15.87
C LYS A 320 -13.02 -8.19 -16.45
N MET A 321 -14.20 -8.48 -15.91
CA MET A 321 -15.08 -9.54 -16.41
C MET A 321 -15.74 -9.17 -17.75
N VAL A 322 -15.77 -7.88 -18.10
CA VAL A 322 -16.36 -7.37 -19.35
C VAL A 322 -15.37 -7.40 -20.52
N VAL A 323 -14.07 -7.35 -20.25
CA VAL A 323 -13.02 -7.29 -21.29
C VAL A 323 -12.52 -8.67 -21.72
N ASN A 324 -12.79 -9.72 -20.92
CA ASN A 324 -12.42 -11.10 -21.22
C ASN A 324 -13.62 -11.98 -21.64
N LYS A 325 -14.70 -11.37 -22.14
CA LYS A 325 -15.75 -12.07 -22.90
C LYS A 325 -15.61 -11.75 -24.37
#